data_AF-A0A535CUK3-F1
#
_entry.id   AF-A0A535CUK3-F1
#
_cell.length_a   1.000
_cell.length_b   1.000
_cell.length_c   1.000
_cell.angle_alpha   90.00
_cell.angle_beta   90.00
_cell.angle_gamma   90.00
#
_symmetry.space_group_name_H-M   'P 1'
#
loop_
_entity.id
_entity.type
_entity.pdbx_description
1 polymer ?
#
loop_
_entity_poly.entity_id
_entity_poly.type
_entity_poly.pdbx_seq_one_letter_code
_entity_poly.pdbx_strand_id
1 'polypeptide(L)'
;MITSPQNPRISKLRDLHTTRGRKKSGLFLMEGPHLLETLLDADILPQEVYYQPELLQRTAKGRALLTRLLHTPGLSGDRLVEVSERVIEALGDVQTSQG
;
A
#
# COMPACT_ATOMS: atom_id res chain seq x y z
N MET A 1 -4.95 8.26 9.72
CA MET A 1 -4.04 8.69 8.64
C MET A 1 -2.59 8.81 9.13
N ILE A 2 -1.61 8.22 8.44
CA ILE A 2 -0.18 8.46 8.64
C ILE A 2 0.28 9.57 7.71
N THR A 3 0.88 10.62 8.27
CA THR A 3 1.36 11.73 7.45
C THR A 3 2.88 11.77 7.36
N SER A 4 3.64 11.25 8.31
CA SER A 4 5.10 11.35 8.29
C SER A 4 5.77 10.15 7.60
N PRO A 5 6.66 10.35 6.61
CA PRO A 5 7.48 9.27 6.05
C PRO A 5 8.44 8.62 7.06
N GLN A 6 8.77 9.33 8.15
CA GLN A 6 9.62 8.82 9.23
C GLN A 6 8.83 7.97 10.24
N ASN A 7 7.52 7.79 10.04
CA ASN A 7 6.71 6.96 10.91
C ASN A 7 7.28 5.51 10.94
N PRO A 8 7.44 4.89 12.11
CA PRO A 8 8.03 3.55 12.22
C PRO A 8 7.34 2.47 11.37
N ARG A 9 6.02 2.57 11.12
CA ARG A 9 5.32 1.66 10.20
C ARG A 9 5.81 1.84 8.76
N ILE A 10 5.97 3.08 8.31
CA ILE A 10 6.47 3.40 6.96
C ILE A 10 7.93 2.97 6.80
N SER A 11 8.76 3.18 7.81
CA SER A 11 10.14 2.68 7.81
C SER A 11 10.22 1.16 7.62
N LYS A 12 9.34 0.39 8.26
CA LYS A 12 9.27 -1.07 8.08
C LYS A 12 8.86 -1.48 6.67
N LEU A 13 7.95 -0.73 6.04
CA LEU A 13 7.58 -0.99 4.63
C LEU A 13 8.79 -0.78 3.72
N ARG A 14 9.57 0.28 3.94
CA ARG A 14 10.78 0.55 3.15
C ARG A 14 11.80 -0.59 3.23
N ASP A 15 11.91 -1.27 4.37
CA ASP A 15 12.78 -2.44 4.51
C ASP A 15 12.39 -3.59 3.55
N LEU A 16 11.11 -3.71 3.17
CA LEU A 16 10.60 -4.74 2.26
C LEU A 16 11.10 -4.59 0.82
N HIS A 17 11.67 -3.43 0.46
CA HIS A 17 12.39 -3.25 -0.80
C HIS A 17 13.70 -4.05 -0.85
N THR A 18 14.27 -4.41 0.31
CA THR A 18 15.51 -5.19 0.38
C THR A 18 15.25 -6.68 0.55
N THR A 19 16.11 -7.54 -0.02
CA THR A 19 16.03 -9.00 0.18
C THR A 19 16.13 -9.37 1.66
N ARG A 20 16.94 -8.67 2.45
CA ARG A 20 17.09 -8.90 3.89
C ARG A 20 15.79 -8.59 4.64
N GLY A 21 15.15 -7.46 4.34
CA GLY A 21 13.88 -7.07 4.95
C GLY A 21 12.75 -8.02 4.59
N ARG A 22 12.67 -8.48 3.33
CA ARG A 22 11.71 -9.53 2.92
C ARG A 22 11.93 -10.85 3.65
N LYS A 23 13.18 -11.33 3.71
CA LYS A 23 13.50 -12.58 4.44
C LYS A 23 13.17 -12.50 5.92
N LYS A 24 13.40 -11.34 6.56
CA LYS A 24 13.12 -11.14 7.99
C LYS A 24 11.62 -11.07 8.29
N SER A 25 10.84 -10.45 7.40
CA SER A 25 9.40 -10.22 7.61
C SER A 25 8.51 -11.33 7.06
N GLY A 26 8.98 -12.07 6.04
CA GLY A 26 8.13 -12.97 5.24
C GLY A 26 7.15 -12.22 4.33
N LEU A 27 7.32 -10.91 4.16
CA LEU A 27 6.41 -10.04 3.40
C LEU A 27 7.13 -9.40 2.22
N PHE A 28 6.34 -8.90 1.27
CA PHE A 28 6.80 -8.08 0.16
C PHE A 28 5.79 -6.97 -0.12
N LEU A 29 6.23 -5.90 -0.78
CA LEU A 29 5.36 -4.82 -1.23
C LEU A 29 4.79 -5.12 -2.61
N MET A 30 3.53 -4.75 -2.80
CA MET A 30 2.89 -4.68 -4.12
C MET A 30 2.44 -3.25 -4.33
N GLU A 31 2.86 -2.68 -5.45
CA GLU A 31 2.62 -1.27 -5.75
C GLU A 31 1.73 -1.13 -6.97
N GLY A 32 0.69 -0.30 -6.83
CA GLY A 32 -0.21 0.05 -7.92
C GLY A 32 -1.63 -0.50 -7.75
N PRO A 33 -2.64 0.27 -8.21
CA PRO A 33 -4.05 -0.08 -8.04
C PRO A 33 -4.45 -1.36 -8.79
N HIS A 34 -3.86 -1.64 -9.95
CA HIS A 34 -4.22 -2.81 -10.76
C HIS A 34 -3.80 -4.15 -10.10
N LEU A 35 -2.64 -4.18 -9.43
CA LEU A 35 -2.22 -5.37 -8.67
C LEU A 35 -3.15 -5.62 -7.48
N LEU A 36 -3.57 -4.55 -6.80
CA LEU A 36 -4.52 -4.64 -5.71
C LEU A 36 -5.89 -5.13 -6.18
N GLU A 37 -6.39 -4.62 -7.30
CA GLU A 37 -7.62 -5.12 -7.96
C GLU A 37 -7.52 -6.62 -8.23
N THR A 38 -6.43 -7.06 -8.86
CA THR A 38 -6.19 -8.47 -9.20
C THR A 38 -6.18 -9.36 -7.96
N LEU A 39 -5.59 -8.88 -6.85
CA LEU A 39 -5.55 -9.61 -5.58
C LEU A 39 -6.94 -9.80 -4.98
N LEU A 40 -7.72 -8.71 -4.97
CA LEU A 40 -9.09 -8.72 -4.47
C LEU A 40 -10.01 -9.56 -5.36
N ASP A 41 -9.77 -9.62 -6.68
CA ASP A 41 -10.51 -10.47 -7.63
C ASP A 41 -10.25 -11.96 -7.39
N ALA A 42 -9.08 -12.31 -6.85
CA ALA A 42 -8.71 -13.67 -6.49
C ALA A 42 -9.12 -14.06 -5.05
N ASP A 43 -9.91 -13.23 -4.36
CA ASP A 43 -10.28 -13.37 -2.94
C ASP A 43 -9.07 -13.48 -2.00
N ILE A 44 -7.91 -12.96 -2.43
CA ILE A 44 -6.71 -12.91 -1.60
C ILE A 44 -6.73 -11.59 -0.82
N LEU A 45 -6.52 -11.68 0.51
CA LEU A 45 -6.48 -10.50 1.36
C LEU A 45 -5.02 -10.09 1.66
N PRO A 46 -4.58 -8.88 1.28
CA PRO A 46 -3.27 -8.37 1.66
C PRO A 46 -3.17 -8.16 3.17
N GLN A 47 -1.98 -8.30 3.75
CA GLN A 47 -1.76 -8.13 5.20
C GLN A 47 -2.19 -6.73 5.67
N GLU A 48 -1.72 -5.70 4.98
CA GLU A 48 -2.08 -4.28 5.18
C GLU A 48 -2.15 -3.61 3.81
N VAL A 49 -3.04 -2.61 3.66
CA VAL A 49 -3.15 -1.75 2.47
C VAL A 49 -2.89 -0.32 2.89
N TYR A 50 -1.89 0.29 2.27
CA TYR A 50 -1.57 1.71 2.44
C TYR A 50 -2.09 2.47 1.23
N TYR A 51 -2.98 3.44 1.44
CA TYR A 51 -3.63 4.15 0.33
C TYR A 51 -3.79 5.64 0.61
N GLN A 52 -3.81 6.41 -0.47
CA GLN A 52 -4.01 7.86 -0.47
C GLN A 52 -5.40 8.12 -1.09
N PRO A 53 -6.41 8.57 -0.31
CA PRO A 53 -7.79 8.64 -0.78
C PRO A 53 -7.99 9.60 -1.95
N GLU A 54 -7.42 10.80 -1.87
CA GLU A 54 -7.58 11.87 -2.86
C GLU A 54 -7.03 11.47 -4.23
N LEU A 55 -5.92 10.72 -4.26
CA LEU A 55 -5.22 10.22 -5.43
C LEU A 55 -6.06 9.14 -6.13
N LEU A 56 -6.61 8.20 -5.36
CA LEU A 56 -7.55 7.21 -5.88
C LEU A 56 -8.82 7.90 -6.42
N GLN A 57 -9.28 8.96 -5.75
CA GLN A 57 -10.48 9.68 -6.18
C GLN A 57 -10.33 10.45 -7.49
N ARG A 58 -9.10 10.71 -7.96
CA ARG A 58 -8.83 11.43 -9.22
C ARG A 58 -9.37 10.71 -10.46
N THR A 59 -9.57 9.39 -10.39
CA THR A 59 -10.05 8.58 -11.52
C THR A 59 -11.32 7.81 -11.16
N ALA A 60 -12.15 7.50 -12.16
CA ALA A 60 -13.35 6.68 -11.94
C ALA A 60 -13.00 5.27 -11.42
N LYS A 61 -11.94 4.66 -11.97
CA LYS A 61 -11.44 3.35 -11.52
C LYS A 61 -10.94 3.39 -10.08
N GLY A 62 -10.12 4.39 -9.73
CA GLY A 62 -9.60 4.53 -8.37
C GLY A 62 -10.71 4.80 -7.34
N ARG A 63 -11.76 5.57 -7.70
CA ARG A 63 -12.96 5.72 -6.85
C ARG A 63 -13.65 4.37 -6.59
N ALA A 64 -13.87 3.58 -7.65
CA ALA A 64 -14.47 2.26 -7.51
C ALA A 64 -13.62 1.32 -6.64
N LEU A 65 -12.29 1.33 -6.84
CA LEU A 65 -11.36 0.57 -6.02
C LEU A 65 -11.39 1.00 -4.54
N LEU A 66 -11.42 2.32 -4.27
CA LEU A 66 -11.54 2.83 -2.91
C LEU A 66 -12.84 2.37 -2.24
N THR A 67 -13.97 2.48 -2.93
CA THR A 67 -15.26 1.97 -2.42
C THR A 67 -15.17 0.48 -2.13
N ARG A 68 -14.61 -0.31 -3.05
CA ARG A 68 -14.42 -1.74 -2.85
C ARG A 68 -13.56 -2.03 -1.61
N LEU A 69 -12.40 -1.38 -1.49
CA LEU A 69 -11.49 -1.56 -0.36
C LEU A 69 -12.17 -1.32 0.99
N LEU A 70 -12.93 -0.23 1.10
CA LEU A 70 -13.64 0.14 2.34
C LEU A 70 -14.76 -0.84 2.71
N HIS A 71 -15.27 -1.61 1.74
CA HIS A 71 -16.35 -2.58 1.95
C HIS A 71 -15.86 -4.04 1.91
N THR A 72 -14.59 -4.31 1.64
CA THR A 72 -14.03 -5.66 1.62
C THR A 72 -13.99 -6.25 3.04
N PRO A 73 -14.71 -7.36 3.30
CA PRO A 73 -14.64 -8.03 4.60
C PRO A 73 -13.22 -8.48 4.93
N GLY A 74 -12.78 -8.23 6.16
CA GLY A 74 -11.43 -8.60 6.62
C GLY A 74 -10.34 -7.58 6.31
N LEU A 75 -10.61 -6.57 5.49
CA LEU A 75 -9.78 -5.37 5.35
C LEU A 75 -10.46 -4.22 6.08
N SER A 76 -10.17 -4.08 7.37
CA SER A 76 -10.73 -3.00 8.20
C SER A 76 -9.77 -2.65 9.34
N GLY A 77 -10.05 -1.53 10.01
CA GLY A 77 -9.25 -1.06 11.15
C GLY A 77 -7.78 -0.88 10.77
N ASP A 78 -6.89 -1.49 11.55
CA ASP A 78 -5.44 -1.33 11.41
C ASP A 78 -4.83 -1.89 10.12
N ARG A 79 -5.62 -2.62 9.30
CA ARG A 79 -5.18 -3.16 8.00
C ARG A 79 -5.42 -2.20 6.84
N LEU A 80 -6.32 -1.23 6.98
CA LEU A 80 -6.56 -0.18 6.00
C LEU A 80 -5.95 1.12 6.52
N VAL A 81 -4.76 1.44 6.03
CA VAL A 81 -3.97 2.57 6.52
C VAL A 81 -3.99 3.69 5.51
N GLU A 82 -4.80 4.71 5.81
CA GLU A 82 -4.78 5.96 5.08
C GLU A 82 -3.44 6.69 5.27
N VAL A 83 -2.85 7.17 4.18
CA VAL A 83 -1.60 7.93 4.19
C VAL A 83 -1.72 9.25 3.43
N SER A 84 -0.90 10.23 3.77
CA SER A 84 -0.77 11.46 2.98
C SER A 84 -0.02 11.24 1.66
N GLU A 85 -0.18 12.14 0.70
CA GLU A 85 0.54 12.14 -0.59
C GLU A 85 2.07 12.00 -0.41
N ARG A 86 2.68 12.83 0.46
CA ARG A 86 4.11 12.73 0.76
C ARG A 86 4.60 11.37 1.28
N VAL A 87 3.71 10.57 1.89
CA VAL A 87 4.05 9.22 2.39
C VAL A 87 3.94 8.20 1.28
N ILE A 88 2.90 8.26 0.44
CA ILE A 88 2.74 7.32 -0.66
C ILE A 88 3.83 7.53 -1.71
N GLU A 89 4.23 8.77 -1.97
CA GLU A 89 5.37 9.11 -2.83
C GLU A 89 6.68 8.54 -2.28
N ALA A 90 6.96 8.76 -0.98
CA ALA A 90 8.17 8.25 -0.34
C ALA A 90 8.25 6.71 -0.29
N LEU A 91 7.13 5.99 -0.45
CA LEU A 91 7.10 4.54 -0.57
C LEU A 91 7.40 4.07 -2.00
N GLY A 92 6.88 4.77 -3.01
CA GLY A 92 7.09 4.45 -4.43
C GLY A 92 8.44 4.91 -5.00
N ASP A 93 9.09 5.91 -4.39
CA ASP A 93 10.38 6.48 -4.83
C ASP A 93 11.60 5.57 -4.60
N VAL A 94 11.41 4.31 -4.17
CA VAL A 94 12.52 3.36 -4.07
C VAL A 94 12.80 2.76 -5.46
N GLN A 95 13.08 3.63 -6.41
CA GLN A 95 13.78 3.28 -7.64
C GLN A 95 15.22 2.97 -7.24
N THR A 96 15.50 1.72 -6.89
CA THR A 96 16.88 1.25 -6.77
C THR A 96 17.55 1.53 -8.11
N SER A 97 18.47 2.50 -8.11
CA SER A 97 19.47 2.76 -9.14
C SER A 97 19.96 1.42 -9.69
N GLN A 98 19.42 1.01 -10.84
CA GLN A 98 19.91 -0.15 -11.57
C GLN A 98 21.25 0.27 -12.15
N GLY A 99 22.31 -0.38 -11.71
CA GLY A 99 23.38 -0.68 -12.66
C GLY A 99 22.84 -1.61 -13.74
#